data_AF-A0A6M1Z282-F1
#
_entry.id   AF-A0A6M1Z282-F1
#
_cell.length_a   1.000
_cell.length_b   1.000
_cell.length_c   1.000
_cell.angle_alpha   90.00
_cell.angle_beta   90.00
_cell.angle_gamma   90.00
#
_symmetry.space_group_name_H-M   'P 1'
#
loop_
_entity.id
_entity.type
_entity.pdbx_description
1 polymer ?
#
loop_
_entity_poly.entity_id
_entity_poly.type
_entity_poly.pdbx_seq_one_letter_code
_entity_poly.pdbx_strand_id
1 'polypeptide(L)'
;MWARVVEFMIAVWLAISPFIFGYPDQSFFYWTNDLICSSLIAFFALISFYTRLRKMHLCQLFVSLWLFSVSFYLRTTGLQAPLQNYVVIAFLLLMIAIVPTDATQPPKPWRDFYKRDL
;
A
#
# COMPACT_ATOMS: atom_id res chain seq x y z
N MET A 1 10.99 -5.67 7.93
CA MET A 1 10.19 -6.56 7.03
C MET A 1 8.70 -6.59 7.35
N TRP A 2 8.27 -6.51 8.62
CA TRP A 2 6.84 -6.54 8.98
C TRP A 2 5.96 -5.54 8.21
N ALA A 3 6.44 -4.30 8.02
CA ALA A 3 5.78 -3.27 7.21
C ALA A 3 5.38 -3.75 5.80
N ARG A 4 6.28 -4.46 5.10
CA ARG A 4 6.04 -4.96 3.74
C ARG A 4 4.96 -6.06 3.71
N VAL A 5 4.90 -6.86 4.76
CA VAL A 5 3.87 -7.90 4.93
C VAL A 5 2.51 -7.24 5.14
N VAL A 6 2.44 -6.20 5.99
CA VAL A 6 1.18 -5.47 6.24
C VAL A 6 0.66 -4.81 4.96
N GLU A 7 1.53 -4.19 4.15
CA GLU A 7 1.13 -3.63 2.86
C GLU A 7 0.57 -4.67 1.90
N PHE A 8 1.17 -5.86 1.87
CA PHE A 8 0.66 -6.97 1.08
C PHE A 8 -0.73 -7.42 1.60
N MET A 9 -0.92 -7.49 2.91
CA MET A 9 -2.24 -7.78 3.49
C MET A 9 -3.27 -6.71 3.13
N ILE A 10 -2.89 -5.43 3.11
CA ILE A 10 -3.73 -4.32 2.67
C ILE A 10 -4.09 -4.47 1.18
N ALA A 11 -3.15 -4.89 0.34
CA ALA A 11 -3.43 -5.16 -1.07
C ALA A 11 -4.48 -6.26 -1.26
N VAL A 12 -4.33 -7.36 -0.53
CA VAL A 12 -5.31 -8.46 -0.54
C VAL A 12 -6.67 -7.99 -0.03
N TRP A 13 -6.70 -7.20 1.04
CA TRP A 13 -7.92 -6.59 1.55
C TRP A 13 -8.61 -5.71 0.50
N LEU A 14 -7.86 -4.83 -0.17
CA LEU A 14 -8.40 -3.96 -1.21
C LEU A 14 -9.00 -4.77 -2.37
N ALA A 15 -8.36 -5.87 -2.77
CA ALA A 15 -8.88 -6.77 -3.81
C ALA A 15 -10.19 -7.47 -3.42
N ILE A 16 -10.38 -7.76 -2.12
CA ILE A 16 -11.58 -8.44 -1.60
C ILE A 16 -12.71 -7.44 -1.30
N SER A 17 -12.39 -6.18 -1.01
CA SER A 17 -13.37 -5.17 -0.59
C SER A 17 -14.58 -4.96 -1.52
N PRO A 18 -14.48 -5.05 -2.88
CA PRO A 18 -15.64 -4.95 -3.76
C PRO A 18 -16.74 -5.99 -3.47
N PHE A 19 -16.34 -7.21 -3.09
CA PHE A 19 -17.25 -8.30 -2.76
C PHE A 19 -17.99 -8.07 -1.45
N ILE A 20 -17.35 -7.38 -0.50
CA ILE A 20 -17.93 -7.07 0.82
C ILE A 20 -18.90 -5.89 0.70
N PHE A 21 -18.50 -4.85 -0.03
CA PHE A 21 -19.32 -3.64 -0.17
C PHE A 21 -20.40 -3.75 -1.26
N GLY A 22 -20.41 -4.83 -2.03
CA GLY A 22 -21.45 -5.11 -3.02
C GLY A 22 -21.54 -4.03 -4.08
N TYR A 23 -20.42 -3.73 -4.76
CA TYR A 23 -20.42 -2.72 -5.82
C TYR A 23 -21.48 -3.05 -6.87
N PRO A 24 -22.32 -2.09 -7.30
CA PRO A 24 -23.30 -2.33 -8.36
C PRO A 24 -22.58 -2.83 -9.61
N ASP A 25 -23.10 -3.87 -10.28
CA ASP A 25 -22.46 -4.50 -11.45
C ASP A 25 -22.12 -3.51 -12.58
N GLN A 26 -22.77 -2.34 -12.62
CA GLN A 26 -22.51 -1.26 -13.59
C GLN A 26 -21.31 -0.36 -13.22
N SER A 27 -20.67 -0.59 -12.08
CA SER A 27 -19.59 0.22 -11.54
C SER A 27 -18.20 -0.23 -12.01
N PHE A 28 -18.02 -0.39 -13.33
CA PHE A 28 -16.78 -0.88 -13.95
C PHE A 28 -15.52 -0.12 -13.48
N PHE A 29 -15.65 1.19 -13.24
CA PHE A 29 -14.57 2.03 -12.75
C PHE A 29 -14.07 1.59 -11.37
N TYR A 30 -14.96 1.33 -10.41
CA TYR A 30 -14.58 0.96 -9.04
C TYR A 30 -13.87 -0.39 -8.98
N TRP A 31 -14.38 -1.37 -9.73
CA TRP A 31 -13.75 -2.68 -9.87
C TRP A 31 -12.35 -2.59 -10.48
N THR A 32 -12.22 -1.85 -11.59
CA THR A 32 -10.94 -1.70 -12.29
C THR A 32 -9.93 -0.95 -11.41
N ASN A 33 -10.37 0.11 -10.71
CA ASN A 33 -9.53 0.86 -9.80
C ASN A 33 -8.99 -0.01 -8.66
N ASP A 34 -9.83 -0.83 -8.04
CA ASP A 34 -9.43 -1.69 -6.92
C ASP A 34 -8.47 -2.79 -7.35
N LEU A 35 -8.71 -3.42 -8.49
CA LEU A 35 -7.81 -4.44 -9.05
C LEU A 35 -6.46 -3.85 -9.45
N ILE A 36 -6.42 -2.68 -10.08
CA ILE A 36 -5.17 -2.02 -10.44
C ILE A 36 -4.40 -1.60 -9.18
N CYS A 37 -5.07 -0.92 -8.24
CA CYS A 37 -4.42 -0.43 -7.02
C CYS A 37 -3.90 -1.58 -6.15
N SER A 38 -4.71 -2.63 -5.92
CA SER A 38 -4.29 -3.81 -5.17
C SER A 38 -3.10 -4.50 -5.82
N SER A 39 -3.13 -4.68 -7.14
CA SER A 39 -2.02 -5.28 -7.88
C SER A 39 -0.73 -4.46 -7.76
N LEU A 40 -0.81 -3.14 -7.88
CA LEU A 40 0.34 -2.25 -7.72
C LEU A 40 0.92 -2.30 -6.30
N ILE A 41 0.07 -2.27 -5.27
CA ILE A 41 0.52 -2.33 -3.87
C ILE A 41 1.21 -3.68 -3.62
N ALA A 42 0.58 -4.79 -4.03
CA ALA A 42 1.15 -6.13 -3.87
C ALA A 42 2.50 -6.25 -4.59
N PHE A 43 2.58 -5.76 -5.83
CA PHE A 43 3.80 -5.78 -6.63
C PHE A 43 4.95 -4.98 -5.97
N PHE A 44 4.68 -3.74 -5.54
CA PHE A 44 5.69 -2.92 -4.88
C PHE A 44 6.11 -3.48 -3.51
N ALA A 45 5.16 -4.04 -2.75
CA ALA A 45 5.45 -4.70 -1.48
C ALA A 45 6.40 -5.91 -1.68
N LEU A 46 6.10 -6.77 -2.64
CA LEU A 46 6.91 -7.96 -2.97
C LEU A 46 8.29 -7.59 -3.49
N ILE A 47 8.38 -6.61 -4.41
CA ILE A 47 9.66 -6.17 -4.96
C ILE A 47 10.55 -5.51 -3.91
N SER A 48 9.97 -4.81 -2.93
CA SER A 48 10.76 -4.15 -1.87
C SER A 48 11.56 -5.13 -1.00
N PHE A 49 11.25 -6.44 -1.02
CA PHE A 49 12.08 -7.45 -0.36
C PHE A 49 13.46 -7.61 -1.00
N TYR A 50 13.61 -7.31 -2.29
CA TYR A 50 14.91 -7.38 -2.97
C TYR A 50 15.81 -6.21 -2.55
N THR A 51 17.04 -6.51 -2.11
CA THR A 51 18.00 -5.53 -1.57
C THR A 51 18.27 -4.33 -2.49
N ARG A 52 18.29 -4.54 -3.81
CA ARG A 52 18.55 -3.48 -4.80
C ARG A 52 17.34 -2.56 -5.01
N LEU A 53 16.13 -3.08 -4.83
CA LEU A 53 14.85 -2.40 -5.09
C LEU A 53 14.10 -2.03 -3.81
N ARG A 54 14.80 -1.98 -2.67
CA ARG A 54 14.19 -1.64 -1.37
C ARG A 54 13.39 -0.35 -1.39
N LYS A 55 13.84 0.67 -2.15
CA LYS A 55 13.16 1.97 -2.28
C LYS A 55 11.82 1.94 -3.02
N MET A 56 11.44 0.82 -3.65
CA MET A 56 10.16 0.70 -4.37
C MET A 56 8.95 0.84 -3.45
N HIS A 57 9.11 0.68 -2.14
CA HIS A 57 8.05 1.02 -1.19
C HIS A 57 7.56 2.46 -1.28
N LEU A 58 8.44 3.40 -1.64
CA LEU A 58 8.05 4.80 -1.79
C LEU A 58 7.07 4.99 -2.94
N CYS A 59 7.02 4.07 -3.92
CA CYS A 59 6.02 4.10 -4.98
C CYS A 59 4.60 3.89 -4.45
N GLN A 60 4.44 3.30 -3.26
CA GLN A 60 3.12 3.21 -2.61
C GLN A 60 2.57 4.56 -2.18
N LEU A 61 3.43 5.59 -2.03
CA LEU A 61 2.94 6.96 -1.81
C LEU A 61 2.06 7.42 -2.97
N PHE A 62 2.44 7.13 -4.22
CA PHE A 62 1.61 7.49 -5.37
C PHE A 62 0.26 6.77 -5.34
N VAL A 63 0.24 5.48 -5.01
CA VAL A 63 -1.01 4.71 -4.92
C VAL A 63 -1.90 5.22 -3.77
N SER A 64 -1.30 5.55 -2.62
CA SER A 64 -2.03 6.11 -1.48
C SER A 64 -2.65 7.47 -1.81
N LEU A 65 -1.89 8.36 -2.46
CA LEU A 65 -2.38 9.67 -2.88
C LEU A 65 -3.47 9.55 -3.94
N TRP A 66 -3.34 8.58 -4.86
CA TRP A 66 -4.37 8.27 -5.84
C TRP A 66 -5.68 7.83 -5.17
N LEU A 67 -5.64 6.83 -4.29
CA LEU A 67 -6.83 6.34 -3.56
C LEU A 67 -7.48 7.44 -2.73
N PHE A 68 -6.67 8.25 -2.05
CA PHE A 68 -7.16 9.42 -1.32
C PHE A 68 -7.88 10.37 -2.26
N SER A 69 -7.27 10.76 -3.38
CA SER A 69 -7.86 11.70 -4.35
C SER A 69 -9.18 11.18 -4.93
N VAL A 70 -9.20 9.92 -5.39
CA VAL A 70 -10.40 9.24 -5.90
C VAL A 70 -11.56 9.33 -4.88
N SER A 71 -11.27 9.16 -3.59
CA SER A 71 -12.26 9.25 -2.52
C SER A 71 -12.95 10.61 -2.43
N PHE A 72 -12.23 11.70 -2.71
CA PHE A 72 -12.80 13.04 -2.71
C PHE A 72 -13.53 13.37 -4.01
N TYR A 73 -12.99 12.96 -5.16
CA TYR A 73 -13.63 13.21 -6.46
C TYR A 73 -14.97 12.48 -6.60
N LEU A 74 -15.09 11.25 -6.12
CA LEU A 74 -16.30 10.43 -6.26
C LEU A 74 -17.31 10.60 -5.13
N ARG A 75 -17.03 11.45 -4.13
CA ARG A 75 -17.90 11.71 -2.96
C ARG A 75 -19.32 12.12 -3.35
N THR A 76 -19.51 12.69 -4.53
CA THR A 76 -20.81 13.15 -5.05
C THR A 76 -21.75 12.02 -5.46
N THR A 77 -21.29 10.76 -5.54
CA THR A 77 -22.06 9.63 -6.09
C THR A 77 -22.87 8.82 -5.06
N GLY A 78 -22.85 9.19 -3.77
CA GLY A 78 -23.70 8.59 -2.73
C GLY A 78 -23.21 7.27 -2.11
N LEU A 79 -22.18 6.62 -2.67
CA LEU A 79 -21.57 5.40 -2.10
C LEU A 79 -20.56 5.75 -0.99
N GLN A 80 -21.03 5.85 0.26
CA GLN A 80 -20.18 6.32 1.36
C GLN A 80 -19.17 5.27 1.88
N ALA A 81 -19.57 3.99 2.00
CA ALA A 81 -18.71 2.97 2.62
C ALA A 81 -17.45 2.62 1.80
N PRO A 82 -17.50 2.42 0.46
CA PRO A 82 -16.31 2.14 -0.35
C PRO A 82 -15.29 3.29 -0.33
N LEU A 83 -15.76 4.53 -0.40
CA LEU A 83 -14.90 5.71 -0.38
C LEU A 83 -14.24 5.90 0.98
N GLN A 84 -14.92 5.58 2.09
CA GLN A 84 -14.31 5.55 3.42
C GLN A 84 -13.18 4.50 3.51
N ASN A 85 -13.40 3.31 2.94
CA ASN A 85 -12.38 2.26 2.88
C ASN A 85 -11.10 2.74 2.15
N TYR A 86 -11.25 3.42 1.01
CA TYR A 86 -10.10 4.00 0.29
C TYR A 86 -9.33 5.02 1.11
N VAL A 87 -10.02 5.91 1.84
CA VAL A 87 -9.36 6.89 2.71
C VAL A 87 -8.56 6.18 3.79
N VAL A 88 -9.13 5.18 4.47
CA VAL A 88 -8.45 4.41 5.52
C VAL A 88 -7.22 3.70 4.96
N ILE A 89 -7.37 3.00 3.83
CA ILE A 89 -6.26 2.31 3.16
C ILE A 89 -5.17 3.29 2.74
N ALA A 90 -5.53 4.44 2.17
CA ALA A 90 -4.59 5.47 1.77
C ALA A 90 -3.76 5.97 2.97
N PHE A 91 -4.40 6.27 4.10
CA PHE A 91 -3.68 6.70 5.30
C PHE A 91 -2.75 5.61 5.84
N LEU A 92 -3.23 4.37 5.93
CA LEU A 92 -2.39 3.25 6.40
C LEU A 92 -1.16 3.06 5.51
N LEU A 93 -1.35 3.07 4.18
CA LEU A 93 -0.24 2.98 3.24
C LEU A 93 0.72 4.16 3.37
N LEU A 94 0.22 5.38 3.52
CA LEU A 94 1.07 6.56 3.65
C LEU A 94 1.93 6.49 4.92
N MET A 95 1.35 6.06 6.04
CA MET A 95 2.08 5.85 7.30
C MET A 95 3.17 4.78 7.16
N ILE A 96 2.86 3.64 6.54
CA ILE A 96 3.79 2.51 6.42
C ILE A 96 4.84 2.75 5.33
N ALA A 97 4.51 3.50 4.28
CA ALA A 97 5.44 3.86 3.22
C ALA A 97 6.62 4.72 3.71
N ILE A 98 6.47 5.44 4.83
CA ILE A 98 7.57 6.17 5.46
C ILE A 98 8.53 5.22 6.19
N VAL A 99 8.06 4.06 6.64
CA VAL A 99 8.84 3.10 7.42
C VAL A 99 9.83 2.36 6.51
N PRO A 100 11.15 2.54 6.67
CA PRO A 100 12.11 1.88 5.80
C PRO A 100 12.08 0.36 5.97
N THR A 101 12.31 -0.37 4.87
CA THR A 101 12.31 -1.84 4.85
C THR A 101 13.26 -2.47 5.88
N ASP A 102 14.35 -1.78 6.18
CA ASP A 102 15.43 -2.20 7.08
C ASP A 102 15.19 -1.83 8.55
N ALA A 103 13.98 -1.39 8.93
CA ALA A 103 13.67 -0.99 10.32
C ALA A 103 13.90 -2.09 11.37
N THR A 104 13.97 -3.36 10.97
CA THR A 104 14.29 -4.49 11.85
C THR A 104 15.79 -4.76 11.98
N GLN A 105 16.64 -4.07 11.20
CA GLN A 105 18.09 -4.23 11.25
C GLN A 105 18.70 -3.11 12.09
N PRO A 106 19.79 -3.37 12.83
CA PRO A 106 20.50 -2.33 13.56
C PRO A 106 21.01 -1.22 12.61
N PRO A 107 21.27 -0.01 13.13
CA PRO A 107 21.81 1.10 12.36
C PRO A 107 23.04 0.66 11.55
N LYS A 108 23.19 1.20 10.32
CA LYS A 108 24.34 0.88 9.46
C LYS A 108 25.69 1.07 10.17
N PRO A 109 25.93 2.16 10.93
CA PRO A 109 27.21 2.36 11.61
C PRO A 109 27.60 1.20 12.55
N TRP A 110 26.63 0.60 13.23
CA TRP A 110 26.88 -0.50 14.16
C TRP A 110 27.25 -1.78 13.42
N ARG A 111 26.61 -2.04 12.28
CA ARG A 111 26.91 -3.19 11.42
C ARG A 111 28.29 -3.08 10.80
N ASP A 112 28.68 -1.87 10.41
CA ASP A 112 29.98 -1.63 9.79
C ASP A 112 31.11 -1.69 10.83
N PHE A 113 30.85 -1.32 12.09
CA PHE A 113 31.78 -1.50 13.21
C PHE A 113 32.13 -2.99 13.42
N TYR A 114 31.12 -3.85 13.62
CA TYR A 114 31.34 -5.29 13.83
C TYR A 114 32.03 -5.99 12.66
N LYS A 115 31.94 -5.46 11.44
CA LYS A 115 32.62 -6.02 10.26
C LYS A 115 34.08 -5.63 10.13
N ARG A 116 34.55 -4.60 10.85
CA ARG A 116 35.96 -4.17 10.82
C ARG A 116 36.83 -4.97 11.78
N ASP A 117 36.20 -5.58 12.79
CA ASP A 117 36.89 -6.34 13.84
C ASP A 117 36.90 -7.87 13.57
N LEU A 118 36.35 -8.31 12.43
CA LEU A 118 36.34 -9.68 11.91
C LEU A 118 37.23 -9.77 10.67
#